data_AF-A0A7W1Q364-F1
#
_entry.id   AF-A0A7W1Q364-F1
#
_cell.length_a   1.000
_cell.length_b   1.000
_cell.length_c   1.000
_cell.angle_alpha   90.00
_cell.angle_beta   90.00
_cell.angle_gamma   90.00
#
_symmetry.space_group_name_H-M   'P 1'
#
loop_
_entity.id
_entity.type
_entity.pdbx_description
1 polymer ?
#
loop_
_entity_poly.entity_id
_entity_poly.type
_entity_poly.pdbx_seq_one_letter_code
_entity_poly.pdbx_strand_id
1 'polypeptide(L)'
;DLVQLAHDWTSGAVKTVPAEWQLDGPTLRLWALSAGEPDGRGGYLLALDPQAPQTHLALIAAATRAGISPARVEGGVALRISGTRRIARLVELVGPPPPRMPDGAWPRYRGRTAC
;
A
#
# COMPACT_ATOMS: atom_id res chain seq x y z
N ASP A 1 11.61 -18.00 6.07
CA ASP A 1 10.82 -18.97 6.85
C ASP A 1 9.45 -18.36 7.13
N LEU A 2 8.36 -19.10 6.87
CA LEU A 2 6.99 -18.61 7.12
C LEU A 2 6.62 -18.62 8.61
N VAL A 3 7.21 -19.53 9.40
CA VAL A 3 6.95 -19.60 10.85
C VAL A 3 7.51 -18.36 11.54
N GLN A 4 8.74 -18.00 11.21
CA GLN A 4 9.36 -16.77 11.71
C GLN A 4 8.57 -15.53 11.28
N LEU A 5 8.15 -15.45 10.01
CA LEU A 5 7.31 -14.35 9.53
C LEU A 5 5.99 -14.24 10.32
N ALA A 6 5.34 -15.36 10.60
CA ALA A 6 4.12 -15.37 11.41
C ALA A 6 4.39 -14.87 12.84
N HIS A 7 5.49 -15.29 13.45
CA HIS A 7 5.91 -14.83 14.78
C HIS A 7 6.17 -13.33 14.82
N ASP A 8 6.84 -12.78 13.81
CA ASP A 8 7.15 -11.34 13.75
C ASP A 8 5.89 -10.48 13.62
N TRP A 9 4.84 -11.01 12.99
CA TRP A 9 3.58 -10.30 12.69
C TRP A 9 2.42 -10.66 13.62
N THR A 10 2.67 -11.43 14.68
CA THR A 10 1.64 -11.77 15.67
C THR A 10 2.13 -11.59 17.10
N SER A 11 1.22 -11.15 17.97
CA SER A 11 1.39 -11.22 19.42
C SER A 11 0.30 -12.15 19.96
N GLY A 12 0.68 -13.41 20.20
CA GLY A 12 -0.28 -14.49 20.42
C GLY A 12 -1.17 -14.67 19.19
N ALA A 13 -2.49 -14.53 19.36
CA ALA A 13 -3.47 -14.63 18.27
C ALA A 13 -3.76 -13.29 17.56
N VAL A 14 -3.13 -12.18 18.00
CA VAL A 14 -3.43 -10.83 17.50
C VAL A 14 -2.43 -10.46 16.43
N LYS A 15 -2.91 -10.00 15.26
CA LYS A 15 -2.07 -9.44 14.21
C LYS A 15 -1.45 -8.11 14.67
N THR A 16 -0.14 -7.98 14.49
CA THR A 16 0.65 -6.80 14.84
C THR A 16 1.51 -6.37 13.64
N VAL A 17 2.14 -5.20 13.76
CA VAL A 17 3.20 -4.78 12.84
C VAL A 17 4.50 -4.79 13.64
N PRO A 18 5.58 -5.45 13.18
CA PRO A 18 6.86 -5.45 13.89
C PRO A 18 7.38 -4.01 14.09
N ALA A 19 7.96 -3.71 15.25
CA ALA A 19 8.33 -2.34 15.65
C ALA A 19 9.29 -1.65 14.66
N GLU A 20 10.31 -2.39 14.20
CA GLU A 20 11.33 -1.89 13.27
C GLU A 20 10.99 -2.18 11.79
N TRP A 21 9.76 -2.63 11.51
CA TRP A 21 9.37 -2.93 10.15
C TRP A 21 9.25 -1.64 9.32
N GLN A 22 9.81 -1.71 8.12
CA GLN A 22 9.78 -0.65 7.12
C GLN A 22 9.10 -1.16 5.87
N LEU A 23 8.30 -0.29 5.25
CA LEU A 23 7.65 -0.61 4.00
C LEU A 23 8.65 -0.41 2.85
N ASP A 24 9.16 -1.51 2.31
CA ASP A 24 10.04 -1.53 1.14
C ASP A 24 9.27 -1.74 -0.17
N GLY A 25 9.98 -1.65 -1.30
CA GLY A 25 9.41 -1.82 -2.63
C GLY A 25 8.75 -3.20 -2.84
N PRO A 26 9.44 -4.33 -2.56
CA PRO A 26 8.86 -5.66 -2.69
C PRO A 26 7.60 -5.87 -1.86
N THR A 27 7.57 -5.42 -0.60
CA THR A 27 6.40 -5.59 0.25
C THR A 27 5.24 -4.72 -0.21
N LEU A 28 5.51 -3.47 -0.63
CA LEU A 28 4.50 -2.60 -1.20
C LEU A 28 3.94 -3.15 -2.52
N ARG A 29 4.79 -3.76 -3.35
CA ARG A 29 4.37 -4.45 -4.58
C ARG A 29 3.41 -5.59 -4.26
N LEU A 30 3.73 -6.42 -3.26
CA LEU A 30 2.84 -7.50 -2.82
C LEU A 30 1.51 -6.94 -2.30
N TRP A 31 1.53 -5.87 -1.51
CA TRP A 31 0.31 -5.22 -1.03
C TRP A 31 -0.55 -4.69 -2.18
N ALA A 32 0.06 -4.03 -3.18
CA ALA A 32 -0.64 -3.57 -4.37
C ALA A 32 -1.24 -4.74 -5.18
N LEU A 33 -0.57 -5.89 -5.24
CA LEU A 33 -1.09 -7.08 -5.93
C LEU A 33 -2.27 -7.72 -5.19
N SER A 34 -2.19 -7.81 -3.87
CA SER A 34 -3.18 -8.53 -3.07
C SER A 34 -4.40 -7.68 -2.71
N ALA A 35 -4.22 -6.37 -2.57
CA ALA A 35 -5.23 -5.48 -2.00
C ALA A 35 -5.14 -4.04 -2.54
N GLY A 36 -4.60 -3.87 -3.75
CA GLY A 36 -4.49 -2.58 -4.42
C GLY A 36 -5.52 -2.40 -5.53
N GLU A 37 -6.07 -1.19 -5.64
CA GLU A 37 -6.98 -0.84 -6.73
C GLU A 37 -6.89 0.64 -7.14
N PRO A 38 -7.10 0.99 -8.43
CA PRO A 38 -7.24 2.38 -8.83
C PRO A 38 -8.54 2.97 -8.26
N ASP A 39 -8.48 4.19 -7.71
CA ASP A 39 -9.65 4.83 -7.09
C ASP A 39 -10.64 5.48 -8.09
N GLY A 40 -10.40 5.35 -9.39
CA GLY A 40 -11.13 6.01 -10.47
C GLY A 40 -10.95 7.54 -10.58
N ARG A 41 -10.28 8.17 -9.62
CA ARG A 41 -10.10 9.63 -9.45
C ARG A 41 -8.63 10.05 -9.57
N GLY A 42 -7.78 9.21 -10.16
CA GLY A 42 -6.35 9.46 -10.35
C GLY A 42 -5.47 9.15 -9.14
N GLY A 43 -6.01 8.48 -8.12
CA GLY A 43 -5.31 7.91 -7.00
C GLY A 43 -5.23 6.39 -7.05
N TYR A 44 -4.70 5.82 -5.97
CA TYR A 44 -4.58 4.38 -5.76
C TYR A 44 -4.97 4.04 -4.32
N LEU A 45 -5.74 2.99 -4.14
CA LEU A 45 -6.16 2.48 -2.85
C LEU A 45 -5.31 1.27 -2.46
N LEU A 46 -4.98 1.17 -1.19
CA LEU A 46 -4.43 -0.02 -0.55
C LEU A 46 -5.35 -0.39 0.61
N ALA A 47 -6.02 -1.53 0.52
CA ALA A 47 -6.94 -1.96 1.57
C ALA A 47 -6.16 -2.34 2.83
N LEU A 48 -6.77 -2.05 3.98
CA LEU A 48 -6.32 -2.43 5.30
C LEU A 48 -7.19 -3.59 5.81
N ASP A 49 -6.66 -4.33 6.78
CA ASP A 49 -7.37 -5.45 7.38
C ASP A 49 -8.45 -4.95 8.36
N PRO A 50 -9.75 -5.09 8.03
CA PRO A 50 -10.81 -4.59 8.90
C PRO A 50 -10.86 -5.27 10.27
N GLN A 51 -10.28 -6.47 10.39
CA GLN A 51 -10.24 -7.24 11.64
C GLN A 51 -8.99 -6.92 12.48
N ALA A 52 -8.07 -6.09 11.97
CA ALA A 52 -6.85 -5.72 12.68
C ALA A 52 -6.63 -4.19 12.74
N PRO A 53 -7.60 -3.40 13.24
CA PRO A 53 -7.51 -1.93 13.28
C PRO A 53 -6.30 -1.39 14.06
N GLN A 54 -5.79 -2.13 15.03
CA GLN A 54 -4.57 -1.82 15.79
C GLN A 54 -3.32 -1.70 14.91
N THR A 55 -3.32 -2.31 13.72
CA THR A 55 -2.19 -2.25 12.78
C THR A 55 -2.18 -0.98 11.93
N HIS A 56 -3.33 -0.30 11.79
CA HIS A 56 -3.53 0.71 10.76
C HIS A 56 -2.61 1.93 10.94
N LEU A 57 -2.44 2.42 12.17
CA LEU A 57 -1.57 3.58 12.43
C LEU A 57 -0.10 3.27 12.13
N ALA A 58 0.37 2.07 12.49
CA ALA A 58 1.73 1.64 12.20
C ALA A 58 1.97 1.51 10.69
N LEU A 59 1.00 0.96 9.94
CA LEU A 59 1.06 0.86 8.48
C LEU A 59 1.04 2.24 7.80
N ILE A 60 0.24 3.19 8.29
CA ILE A 60 0.23 4.59 7.82
C ILE A 60 1.60 5.25 8.07
N ALA A 61 2.17 5.05 9.26
CA ALA A 61 3.47 5.60 9.60
C ALA A 61 4.59 4.99 8.73
N ALA A 62 4.55 3.68 8.47
CA ALA A 62 5.49 3.00 7.58
C ALA A 62 5.41 3.53 6.15
N ALA A 63 4.20 3.69 5.59
CA ALA A 63 4.00 4.30 4.28
C ALA A 63 4.53 5.75 4.23
N THR A 64 4.28 6.53 5.27
CA THR A 64 4.76 7.92 5.38
C THR A 64 6.29 7.98 5.39
N ARG A 65 6.96 7.09 6.15
CA ARG A 65 8.43 6.96 6.13
C ARG A 65 8.98 6.54 4.78
N ALA A 66 8.24 5.72 4.02
CA ALA A 66 8.59 5.34 2.65
C ALA A 66 8.40 6.48 1.61
N GLY A 67 7.93 7.66 2.05
CA GLY A 67 7.69 8.83 1.20
C GLY A 67 6.28 8.87 0.58
N ILE A 68 5.36 8.03 1.05
CA ILE A 68 3.97 7.97 0.60
C ILE A 68 3.08 8.38 1.77
N SER A 69 2.68 9.65 1.87
CA SER A 69 1.72 10.10 2.89
C SER A 69 0.29 9.80 2.42
N PRO A 70 -0.38 8.73 2.88
CA PRO A 70 -1.71 8.38 2.42
C PRO A 70 -2.78 9.11 3.24
N ALA A 71 -3.96 9.30 2.65
CA ALA A 71 -5.16 9.66 3.39
C ALA A 71 -5.95 8.38 3.72
N ARG A 72 -6.56 8.30 4.90
CA ARG A 72 -7.48 7.19 5.19
C ARG A 72 -8.82 7.46 4.51
N VAL A 73 -9.41 6.46 3.85
CA VAL A 73 -10.75 6.58 3.25
C VAL A 73 -11.82 6.59 4.34
N GLU A 74 -12.96 7.21 4.09
CA GLU A 74 -14.15 7.11 4.94
C GLU A 74 -14.52 5.63 5.19
N GLY A 75 -14.90 5.29 6.41
CA GLY A 75 -15.04 3.88 6.85
C GLY A 75 -13.73 3.18 7.23
N GLY A 76 -12.57 3.78 6.94
CA GLY A 76 -11.32 3.48 7.62
C GLY A 76 -10.58 2.21 7.20
N VAL A 77 -11.05 1.47 6.20
CA VAL A 77 -10.50 0.17 5.79
C VAL A 77 -9.61 0.24 4.54
N ALA A 78 -9.21 1.44 4.12
CA ALA A 78 -8.26 1.63 3.03
C ALA A 78 -7.43 2.91 3.18
N LEU A 79 -6.24 2.88 2.60
CA LEU A 79 -5.34 4.02 2.41
C LEU A 79 -5.46 4.50 0.97
N ARG A 80 -5.80 5.77 0.80
CA ARG A 80 -5.82 6.46 -0.49
C ARG A 80 -4.53 7.25 -0.70
N ILE A 81 -3.79 6.87 -1.72
CA ILE A 81 -2.61 7.55 -2.20
C ILE A 81 -3.04 8.43 -3.37
N SER A 82 -2.77 9.72 -3.29
CA SER A 82 -3.14 10.67 -4.34
C SER A 82 -2.19 11.85 -4.43
N GLY A 83 -2.22 12.52 -5.58
CA GLY A 83 -1.31 13.62 -5.91
C GLY A 83 -0.05 13.13 -6.62
N THR A 84 0.43 13.94 -7.57
CA THR A 84 1.49 13.61 -8.53
C THR A 84 2.74 13.01 -7.86
N ARG A 85 3.30 13.70 -6.85
CA ARG A 85 4.54 13.25 -6.19
C ARG A 85 4.37 11.91 -5.47
N ARG A 86 3.23 11.68 -4.81
CA ARG A 86 2.98 10.45 -4.05
C ARG A 86 2.71 9.27 -4.97
N ILE A 87 1.98 9.48 -6.06
CA ILE A 87 1.78 8.46 -7.10
C ILE A 87 3.09 8.12 -7.80
N ALA A 88 3.92 9.11 -8.12
CA ALA A 88 5.24 8.86 -8.69
C ALA A 88 6.11 8.00 -7.76
N ARG A 89 6.14 8.32 -6.46
CA ARG A 89 6.86 7.51 -5.46
C ARG A 89 6.30 6.10 -5.33
N LEU A 90 4.96 5.95 -5.34
CA LEU A 90 4.32 4.64 -5.35
C LEU A 90 4.76 3.82 -6.56
N VAL A 91 4.71 4.39 -7.77
CA VAL A 91 5.11 3.74 -9.02
C VAL A 91 6.59 3.35 -9.00
N GLU A 92 7.46 4.22 -8.48
CA GLU A 92 8.88 3.93 -8.30
C GLU A 92 9.11 2.71 -7.39
N LEU A 93 8.46 2.69 -6.23
CA LEU A 93 8.64 1.63 -5.24
C LEU A 93 8.05 0.29 -5.68
N VAL A 94 6.85 0.29 -6.29
CA VAL A 94 6.20 -0.94 -6.74
C VAL A 94 6.78 -1.47 -8.04
N GLY A 95 7.42 -0.62 -8.85
CA GLY A 95 7.99 -0.98 -10.14
C GLY A 95 6.95 -1.25 -11.24
N PRO A 96 7.38 -1.78 -12.39
CA PRO A 96 6.52 -1.99 -13.55
C PRO A 96 5.41 -3.02 -13.29
N PRO A 97 4.25 -2.93 -13.98
CA PRO A 97 3.18 -3.90 -13.82
C PRO A 97 3.68 -5.33 -14.11
N PRO A 98 3.25 -6.35 -13.34
CA PRO A 98 3.53 -7.73 -13.71
C PRO A 98 2.92 -8.10 -15.07
N PRO A 99 3.48 -9.10 -15.76
CA PRO A 99 2.87 -9.62 -16.99
C PRO A 99 1.42 -10.05 -16.75
N ARG A 100 0.53 -9.74 -17.72
CA ARG A 100 -0.91 -10.07 -17.69
C ARG A 100 -1.74 -9.30 -16.65
N MET A 101 -1.19 -8.25 -16.04
CA MET A 101 -2.01 -7.33 -15.23
C MET A 101 -3.01 -6.59 -16.13
N PRO A 102 -4.30 -6.49 -15.76
CA PRO A 102 -5.27 -5.73 -16.53
C PRO A 102 -4.87 -4.25 -16.67
N ASP A 103 -5.20 -3.67 -17.82
CA ASP A 103 -4.90 -2.27 -18.11
C ASP A 103 -5.54 -1.34 -17.07
N GLY A 104 -4.70 -0.54 -16.43
CA GLY A 104 -5.13 0.44 -15.45
C GLY A 104 -5.40 -0.06 -14.05
N ALA A 105 -5.24 -1.37 -13.79
CA ALA A 105 -5.30 -1.93 -12.43
C ALA A 105 -4.02 -1.67 -11.62
N TRP A 106 -2.88 -1.46 -12.28
CA TRP A 106 -1.60 -1.15 -11.63
C TRP A 106 -1.45 0.36 -11.35
N PRO A 107 -0.73 0.77 -10.29
CA PRO A 107 -0.36 2.16 -10.09
C PRO A 107 0.32 2.72 -11.33
N ARG A 108 -0.17 3.86 -11.81
CA ARG A 108 0.41 4.56 -12.94
C ARG A 108 0.23 6.05 -12.80
N TYR A 109 1.19 6.81 -13.32
CA TYR A 109 0.99 8.23 -13.51
C TYR A 109 -0.05 8.44 -14.61
N ARG A 110 -1.22 8.99 -14.25
CA ARG A 110 -2.15 9.59 -15.20
C ARG A 110 -1.90 11.10 -15.24
N GLY A 111 -0.71 11.51 -15.67
CA GLY A 111 -0.56 12.89 -16.13
C GLY A 111 -1.57 13.12 -17.23
N ARG A 112 -2.19 14.31 -17.26
CA ARG A 112 -2.86 14.75 -18.49
C ARG A 112 -1.85 14.56 -19.61
N THR A 113 -2.19 13.81 -20.65
CA THR A 113 -1.55 14.00 -21.95
C THR A 113 -1.61 15.49 -22.21
N ALA A 114 -0.46 16.15 -22.25
CA ALA A 114 -0.40 17.51 -22.75
C ALA A 114 -0.94 17.43 -24.18
N CYS A 115 -2.05 18.12 -24.43
CA CYS A 115 -2.48 18.43 -25.79
C CYS A 115 -1.43 19.32 -26.46
#